data_AF-A0A938H0B9-F1
#
_entry.id   AF-A0A938H0B9-F1
#
_cell.length_a   1.000
_cell.length_b   1.000
_cell.length_c   1.000
_cell.angle_alpha   90.00
_cell.angle_beta   90.00
_cell.angle_gamma   90.00
#
_symmetry.space_group_name_H-M   'P 1'
#
loop_
_entity.id
_entity.type
_entity.pdbx_description
1 polymer ?
#
loop_
_entity_poly.entity_id
_entity_poly.type
_entity_poly.pdbx_seq_one_letter_code
_entity_poly.pdbx_strand_id
1 'polypeptide(L)'
;MKSRFPVSWLLSGLLLTALVAPDGRAQTSLQMSQLQLRYRVAKRAAKLDAARTAELARLEAAATAARLRGENGLAFRELQHGLALLDNRPWTAELAFTTSLVLVPGATVCDPAQPLPVQIRQLYPVAL
;
A
#
# COMPACT_ATOMS: atom_id res chain seq x y z
N MET A 1 9.81 -58.81 -5.66
CA MET A 1 9.23 -57.87 -6.64
C MET A 1 9.65 -56.45 -6.27
N LYS A 2 10.41 -55.75 -7.13
CA LYS A 2 10.94 -54.39 -6.90
C LYS A 2 9.89 -53.37 -7.36
N SER A 3 9.24 -52.65 -6.44
CA SER A 3 8.42 -51.49 -6.80
C SER A 3 9.32 -50.29 -7.05
N ARG A 4 9.32 -49.80 -8.29
CA ARG A 4 10.00 -48.57 -8.72
C ARG A 4 8.98 -47.46 -8.69
N PHE A 5 8.94 -46.67 -7.63
CA PHE A 5 8.18 -45.42 -7.62
C PHE A 5 8.94 -44.40 -8.50
N PRO A 6 8.30 -43.82 -9.54
CA PRO A 6 8.99 -42.89 -10.43
C PRO A 6 9.24 -41.56 -9.71
N VAL A 7 10.52 -41.26 -9.50
CA VAL A 7 11.08 -40.01 -8.94
C VAL A 7 10.53 -38.74 -9.63
N SER A 8 10.00 -38.89 -10.84
CA SER A 8 9.31 -37.83 -11.61
C SER A 8 8.13 -37.17 -10.89
N TRP A 9 7.40 -37.87 -10.02
CA TRP A 9 6.22 -37.30 -9.34
C TRP A 9 6.58 -36.39 -8.16
N LEU A 10 7.74 -36.62 -7.54
CA LEU A 10 8.24 -35.76 -6.45
C LEU A 10 8.80 -34.44 -6.98
N LEU A 11 9.35 -34.43 -8.19
CA LEU A 11 9.89 -33.23 -8.83
C LEU A 11 8.79 -32.26 -9.31
N SER A 12 7.65 -32.79 -9.80
CA SER A 12 6.52 -31.94 -10.21
C SER A 12 5.78 -31.28 -9.04
N GLY A 13 5.74 -31.92 -7.87
CA GLY A 13 5.15 -31.35 -6.65
C GLY A 13 6.01 -30.24 -6.04
N LEU A 14 7.34 -30.36 -6.11
CA LEU A 14 8.28 -29.38 -5.56
C LEU A 14 8.39 -28.10 -6.42
N LEU A 15 8.10 -28.19 -7.73
CA LEU A 15 8.14 -27.03 -8.62
C LEU A 15 6.92 -26.10 -8.46
N LEU A 16 5.79 -26.60 -7.96
CA LEU A 16 4.57 -25.79 -7.81
C LEU A 16 4.52 -24.96 -6.52
N THR A 17 5.31 -25.30 -5.50
CA THR A 17 5.33 -24.58 -4.22
C THR A 17 6.29 -23.38 -4.20
N ALA A 18 7.15 -23.24 -5.20
CA ALA A 18 8.14 -22.14 -5.27
C ALA A 18 7.58 -20.83 -5.86
N LEU A 19 6.32 -20.80 -6.35
CA LEU A 19 5.78 -19.64 -7.06
C LEU A 19 4.87 -18.72 -6.23
N VAL A 20 4.77 -18.93 -4.92
CA VAL A 20 3.96 -18.07 -4.04
C VAL A 20 4.84 -17.55 -2.91
N ALA A 21 5.59 -16.49 -3.19
CA ALA A 21 6.03 -15.56 -2.15
C ALA A 21 5.03 -14.39 -2.14
N PRO A 22 4.02 -14.37 -1.24
CA PRO A 22 3.10 -13.25 -1.12
C PRO A 22 3.65 -12.22 -0.11
N ASP A 23 4.91 -11.82 -0.24
CA ASP A 23 5.56 -10.99 0.79
C ASP A 23 5.43 -9.50 0.45
N GLY A 24 4.30 -8.91 0.83
CA GLY A 24 4.12 -7.45 0.80
C GLY A 24 2.69 -6.93 0.65
N ARG A 25 1.72 -7.80 0.32
CA ARG A 25 0.31 -7.37 0.13
C ARG A 25 -0.40 -7.07 1.45
N ALA A 26 -0.06 -7.81 2.52
CA ALA A 26 -0.72 -7.68 3.83
C ALA A 26 -0.38 -6.36 4.56
N GLN A 27 0.82 -5.82 4.40
CA GLN A 27 1.20 -4.57 5.07
C GLN A 27 0.57 -3.35 4.41
N THR A 28 0.42 -3.39 3.08
CA THR A 28 -0.26 -2.35 2.31
C THR A 28 -1.75 -2.24 2.71
N SER A 29 -2.40 -3.35 3.07
CA SER A 29 -3.82 -3.35 3.47
C SER A 29 -4.06 -2.72 4.85
N LEU A 30 -3.18 -2.95 5.82
CA LEU A 30 -3.27 -2.32 7.15
C LEU A 30 -3.00 -0.81 7.06
N GLN A 31 -1.92 -0.40 6.38
CA GLN A 31 -1.60 1.01 6.18
C GLN A 31 -2.72 1.76 5.46
N MET A 32 -3.31 1.16 4.41
CA MET A 32 -4.47 1.72 3.72
C MET A 32 -5.68 1.86 4.64
N SER A 33 -5.96 0.85 5.48
CA SER A 33 -7.09 0.89 6.42
C SER A 33 -6.93 1.99 7.47
N GLN A 34 -5.72 2.15 8.01
CA GLN A 34 -5.38 3.24 8.93
C GLN A 34 -5.51 4.61 8.25
N LEU A 35 -5.03 4.75 7.01
CA LEU A 35 -5.17 5.98 6.24
C LEU A 35 -6.65 6.35 6.02
N GLN A 36 -7.47 5.39 5.59
CA GLN A 36 -8.91 5.61 5.39
C GLN A 36 -9.62 6.02 6.67
N LEU A 37 -9.26 5.42 7.81
CA LEU A 37 -9.80 5.81 9.09
C LEU A 37 -9.44 7.25 9.44
N ARG A 38 -8.14 7.59 9.39
CA ARG A 38 -7.64 8.95 9.64
C ARG A 38 -8.33 9.98 8.75
N TYR A 39 -8.40 9.68 7.46
CA TYR A 39 -9.08 10.49 6.47
C TYR A 39 -10.57 10.73 6.82
N ARG A 40 -11.31 9.67 7.15
CA ARG A 40 -12.74 9.78 7.54
C ARG A 40 -12.93 10.63 8.79
N VAL A 41 -12.04 10.48 9.78
CA VAL A 41 -12.08 11.30 11.01
C VAL A 41 -11.80 12.76 10.68
N ALA A 42 -10.74 13.05 9.92
CA ALA A 42 -10.38 14.41 9.51
C ALA A 42 -11.51 15.06 8.69
N LYS A 43 -12.09 14.34 7.73
CA LYS A 43 -13.20 14.83 6.89
C LYS A 43 -14.42 15.21 7.72
N ARG A 44 -14.76 14.42 8.74
CA ARG A 44 -15.88 14.72 9.64
C ARG A 44 -15.63 15.92 10.54
N ALA A 45 -14.37 16.16 10.93
CA ALA A 45 -14.00 17.28 11.78
C ALA A 45 -13.83 18.60 11.00
N ALA A 46 -13.58 18.53 9.69
CA ALA A 46 -13.29 19.70 8.88
C ALA A 46 -14.54 20.52 8.54
N LYS A 47 -14.42 21.85 8.66
CA LYS A 47 -15.33 22.80 8.01
C LYS A 47 -14.75 23.14 6.64
N LEU A 48 -15.43 22.71 5.59
CA LEU A 48 -14.97 22.89 4.21
C LEU A 48 -15.81 23.95 3.52
N ASP A 49 -15.14 24.86 2.82
CA ASP A 49 -15.79 25.70 1.82
C ASP A 49 -16.15 24.88 0.57
N ALA A 50 -16.88 25.51 -0.36
CA ALA A 50 -17.33 24.86 -1.58
C ALA A 50 -16.17 24.40 -2.47
N ALA A 51 -15.08 25.18 -2.56
CA ALA A 51 -13.93 24.85 -3.39
C ALA A 51 -13.17 23.63 -2.86
N ARG A 52 -12.91 23.61 -1.55
CA ARG A 52 -12.26 22.47 -0.88
C ARG A 52 -13.12 21.22 -0.91
N THR A 53 -14.43 21.37 -0.81
CA THR A 53 -15.37 20.23 -0.94
C THR A 53 -15.32 19.62 -2.34
N ALA A 54 -15.30 20.46 -3.39
CA ALA A 54 -15.19 20.00 -4.76
C ALA A 54 -13.84 19.30 -5.03
N GLU A 55 -12.74 19.87 -4.55
CA GLU A 55 -11.42 19.26 -4.71
C GLU A 55 -11.32 17.92 -3.97
N LEU A 56 -11.87 17.84 -2.76
CA LEU A 56 -11.91 16.59 -2.00
C LEU A 56 -12.71 15.51 -2.74
N ALA A 57 -13.85 15.86 -3.32
CA ALA A 57 -14.66 14.94 -4.12
C ALA A 57 -13.91 14.45 -5.37
N ARG A 58 -13.13 15.32 -6.02
CA ARG A 58 -12.27 14.96 -7.16
C ARG A 58 -11.22 13.92 -6.75
N LEU A 59 -10.55 14.14 -5.62
CA LEU A 59 -9.55 13.22 -5.06
C LEU A 59 -10.17 11.87 -4.66
N GLU A 60 -11.36 11.88 -4.06
CA GLU A 60 -12.09 10.65 -3.70
C GLU A 60 -12.49 9.82 -4.93
N ALA A 61 -12.95 10.49 -5.99
CA ALA A 61 -13.27 9.84 -7.25
C ALA A 61 -12.02 9.22 -7.88
N ALA A 62 -10.91 9.94 -7.91
CA ALA A 62 -9.63 9.45 -8.42
C ALA A 62 -9.10 8.25 -7.61
N ALA A 63 -9.18 8.32 -6.28
CA ALA A 63 -8.79 7.22 -5.39
C ALA A 63 -9.64 5.97 -5.66
N THR A 64 -10.95 6.14 -5.82
CA THR A 64 -11.88 5.05 -6.12
C THR A 64 -11.58 4.43 -7.48
N ALA A 65 -11.36 5.24 -8.51
CA ALA A 65 -11.02 4.77 -9.85
C ALA A 65 -9.69 3.99 -9.86
N ALA A 66 -8.66 4.50 -9.19
CA ALA A 66 -7.37 3.80 -9.05
C ALA A 66 -7.54 2.45 -8.32
N ARG A 67 -8.33 2.41 -7.25
CA ARG A 67 -8.62 1.17 -6.53
C ARG A 67 -9.32 0.14 -7.41
N LEU A 68 -10.29 0.56 -8.23
CA LEU A 68 -11.00 -0.33 -9.17
C LEU A 68 -10.05 -0.92 -10.24
N ARG A 69 -8.97 -0.21 -10.60
CA ARG A 69 -7.90 -0.71 -11.49
C ARG A 69 -6.84 -1.56 -10.79
N GLY A 70 -6.93 -1.75 -9.47
CA GLY A 70 -5.90 -2.44 -8.68
C GLY A 70 -4.65 -1.61 -8.39
N GLU A 71 -4.66 -0.31 -8.72
CA GLU A 71 -3.56 0.64 -8.53
C GLU A 71 -3.56 1.19 -7.10
N ASN A 72 -3.38 0.32 -6.11
CA ASN A 72 -3.52 0.68 -4.70
C ASN A 72 -2.58 1.80 -4.24
N GLY A 73 -1.37 1.89 -4.82
CA GLY A 73 -0.44 2.99 -4.54
C GLY A 73 -0.98 4.35 -4.99
N LEU A 74 -1.62 4.42 -6.16
CA LEU A 74 -2.25 5.65 -6.63
C LEU A 74 -3.48 5.99 -5.79
N ALA A 75 -4.28 5.00 -5.39
CA ALA A 75 -5.37 5.24 -4.45
C ALA A 75 -4.86 5.80 -3.10
N PHE A 76 -3.72 5.30 -2.63
CA PHE A 76 -3.06 5.80 -1.42
C PHE A 76 -2.60 7.25 -1.59
N ARG A 77 -1.99 7.59 -2.73
CA ARG A 77 -1.60 8.97 -3.08
C ARG A 77 -2.76 9.94 -2.99
N GLU A 78 -3.88 9.63 -3.66
CA GLU A 78 -5.04 10.54 -3.69
C GLU A 78 -5.65 10.75 -2.30
N LEU A 79 -5.69 9.70 -1.46
CA LEU A 79 -6.16 9.81 -0.08
C LEU A 79 -5.20 10.63 0.81
N GLN A 80 -3.88 10.49 0.63
CA GLN A 80 -2.90 11.32 1.33
C GLN A 80 -3.00 12.79 0.91
N HIS A 81 -3.22 13.05 -0.37
CA HIS A 81 -3.46 14.41 -0.86
C HIS A 81 -4.74 14.98 -0.26
N GLY A 82 -5.83 14.20 -0.21
CA GLY A 82 -7.05 14.60 0.47
C GLY A 82 -6.84 14.89 1.95
N LEU A 83 -6.01 14.10 2.65
CA LEU A 83 -5.66 14.35 4.05
C LEU A 83 -4.84 15.64 4.21
N ALA A 84 -3.89 15.92 3.33
CA ALA A 84 -3.15 17.19 3.32
C ALA A 84 -4.08 18.39 3.14
N LEU A 85 -5.03 18.29 2.19
CA LEU A 85 -6.06 19.30 1.98
C LEU A 85 -6.92 19.53 3.23
N LEU A 86 -7.33 18.46 3.92
CA LEU A 86 -8.10 18.54 5.17
C LEU A 86 -7.29 19.20 6.29
N ASP A 87 -5.99 18.94 6.37
CA ASP A 87 -5.07 19.53 7.35
C ASP A 87 -4.66 20.98 7.01
N ASN A 88 -5.18 21.58 5.92
CA ASN A 88 -4.72 22.86 5.37
C ASN A 88 -3.22 22.88 5.03
N ARG A 89 -2.64 21.74 4.65
CA ARG A 89 -1.25 21.63 4.24
C ARG A 89 -1.14 21.56 2.72
N PRO A 90 -0.22 22.32 2.11
CA PRO A 90 -0.03 22.29 0.66
C PRO A 90 0.50 20.92 0.23
N TRP A 91 0.02 20.42 -0.91
CA TRP A 91 0.55 19.23 -1.54
C TRP A 91 1.76 19.59 -2.40
N THR A 92 2.95 19.42 -1.85
CA THR A 92 4.22 19.72 -2.53
C THR A 92 4.84 18.46 -3.14
N ALA A 93 5.81 18.64 -4.05
CA ALA A 93 6.58 17.52 -4.61
C ALA A 93 7.33 16.74 -3.53
N GLU A 94 7.87 17.43 -2.52
CA GLU A 94 8.52 16.81 -1.36
C GLU A 94 7.55 15.96 -0.53
N LEU A 95 6.33 16.47 -0.28
CA LEU A 95 5.30 15.72 0.45
C LEU A 95 4.84 14.51 -0.36
N ALA A 96 4.64 14.67 -1.66
CA ALA A 96 4.30 13.58 -2.56
C ALA A 96 5.41 12.51 -2.59
N PHE A 97 6.68 12.91 -2.65
CA PHE A 97 7.81 12.00 -2.61
C PHE A 97 7.89 11.26 -1.29
N THR A 98 7.87 11.97 -0.17
CA THR A 98 7.98 11.39 1.16
C THR A 98 6.85 10.41 1.46
N THR A 99 5.61 10.75 1.09
CA THR A 99 4.45 9.86 1.29
C THR A 99 4.36 8.71 0.29
N SER A 100 5.20 8.72 -0.76
CA SER A 100 5.35 7.59 -1.67
C SER A 100 6.26 6.49 -1.11
N LEU A 101 7.09 6.80 -0.11
CA LEU A 101 8.06 5.86 0.44
C LEU A 101 7.49 5.12 1.66
N VAL A 102 7.78 3.82 1.75
CA VAL A 102 7.47 2.98 2.90
C VAL A 102 8.65 2.11 3.29
N LEU A 103 8.77 1.84 4.58
CA LEU A 103 9.67 0.82 5.11
C LEU A 103 8.96 -0.53 5.13
N VAL A 104 9.56 -1.52 4.48
CA VAL A 104 9.06 -2.89 4.40
C VAL A 104 10.07 -3.80 5.08
N PRO A 105 9.72 -4.45 6.20
CA PRO A 105 10.57 -5.44 6.83
C PRO A 105 10.70 -6.67 5.93
N GLY A 106 11.86 -7.31 5.96
CA GLY A 106 12.10 -8.57 5.24
C GLY A 106 11.33 -9.77 5.82
N ALA A 107 10.69 -9.60 6.98
CA ALA A 107 9.91 -10.64 7.65
C ALA A 107 8.60 -10.07 8.23
N THR A 108 7.54 -10.88 8.20
CA THR A 108 6.21 -10.54 8.75
C THR A 108 6.17 -10.68 10.27
N VAL A 109 6.97 -11.59 10.84
CA VAL A 109 7.12 -11.81 12.28
C VAL A 109 8.55 -11.48 12.65
N CYS A 110 8.72 -10.63 13.66
CA CYS A 110 10.03 -10.12 14.07
C CYS A 110 10.42 -10.71 15.43
N ASP A 111 11.62 -11.26 15.52
CA ASP A 111 12.28 -11.58 16.80
C ASP A 111 12.94 -10.30 17.32
N PRO A 112 12.53 -9.76 18.49
CA PRO A 112 13.14 -8.54 19.03
C PRO A 112 14.61 -8.71 19.43
N ALA A 113 15.12 -9.94 19.54
CA ALA A 113 16.52 -10.20 19.87
C ALA A 113 17.46 -10.12 18.64
N GLN A 114 16.93 -10.00 17.42
CA GLN A 114 17.73 -10.01 16.19
C GLN A 114 17.56 -8.72 15.38
N PRO A 115 18.61 -8.26 14.66
CA PRO A 115 18.47 -7.16 13.73
C PRO A 115 17.40 -7.46 12.66
N LEU A 116 16.45 -6.54 12.48
CA LEU A 116 15.40 -6.65 11.47
C LEU A 116 15.84 -5.97 10.16
N PRO A 117 16.14 -6.70 9.09
CA PRO A 117 16.41 -6.08 7.80
C PRO A 117 15.14 -5.39 7.27
N VAL A 118 15.28 -4.13 6.84
CA VAL A 118 14.22 -3.33 6.25
C VAL A 118 14.64 -2.80 4.88
N GLN A 119 13.68 -2.66 3.98
CA GLN A 119 13.86 -2.08 2.66
C GLN A 119 12.97 -0.86 2.51
N ILE A 120 13.48 0.16 1.82
CA ILE A 120 12.66 1.29 1.39
C ILE A 120 12.04 0.94 0.04
N ARG A 121 10.71 1.05 -0.05
CA ARG A 121 9.96 0.83 -1.29
C ARG A 121 9.11 2.03 -1.62
N GLN A 122 8.97 2.32 -2.91
CA GLN A 122 8.07 3.35 -3.41
C GLN A 122 6.73 2.72 -3.81
N LEU A 123 5.63 3.25 -3.26
CA LEU A 123 4.27 2.77 -3.47
C LEU A 123 3.67 3.21 -4.79
N TYR A 124 4.04 4.40 -5.28
CA TYR A 124 3.51 4.99 -6.50
C TYR A 124 4.55 5.91 -7.14
N PRO A 125 4.53 6.05 -8.48
CA PRO A 125 5.41 6.98 -9.16
C PRO A 125 5.06 8.42 -8.80
N VAL A 126 6.08 9.19 -8.48
CA VAL A 126 5.98 10.64 -8.27
C VAL A 126 6.38 11.27 -9.59
N ALA A 127 5.47 12.03 -10.22
CA ALA A 127 5.86 12.87 -11.34
C ALA A 127 6.78 13.97 -10.79
N LEU A 128 8.01 14.03 -11.28
CA LEU A 128 8.96 15.11 -11.02
C LEU A 128 8.51 16.38 -11.74
#